data_AF-A0A2D5THM6-F1
#
_entry.id   AF-A0A2D5THM6-F1
#
_cell.length_a   1.000
_cell.length_b   1.000
_cell.length_c   1.000
_cell.angle_alpha   90.00
_cell.angle_beta   90.00
_cell.angle_gamma   90.00
#
_symmetry.space_group_name_H-M   'P 1'
#
loop_
_entity.id
_entity.type
_entity.pdbx_description
1 polymer ?
#
loop_
_entity_poly.entity_id
_entity_poly.type
_entity_poly.pdbx_seq_one_letter_code
_entity_poly.pdbx_strand_id
1 'polypeptide(L)'
;MFATPLFAQSVKLTAAEISTLLTGNTAVGVWEGAKYRQLFNEDGSTIYAKEGGRFLLGEWRIDASRDEYQSIWAGDVEWEGWYVMEYLGTYFWVSKRTPPTPFKMLEGQRLSMPKD
;
A
#
# COMPACT_ATOMS: atom_id res chain seq x y z
N MET A 1 4.18 33.67 22.71
CA MET A 1 3.50 32.41 22.31
C MET A 1 4.58 31.43 21.92
N PHE A 2 4.71 30.31 22.64
CA PHE A 2 5.60 29.22 22.25
C PHE A 2 4.80 28.26 21.35
N ALA A 3 5.26 28.05 20.12
CA ALA A 3 4.71 27.02 19.25
C ALA A 3 5.12 25.66 19.81
N THR A 4 4.17 24.85 20.25
CA THR A 4 4.42 23.45 20.56
C THR A 4 4.80 22.73 19.27
N PRO A 5 5.93 22.01 19.22
CA PRO A 5 6.21 21.15 18.07
C PRO A 5 5.09 20.11 18.00
N LEU A 6 4.37 20.09 16.89
CA LEU A 6 3.49 19.00 16.56
C LEU A 6 4.41 17.82 16.24
N PHE A 7 4.73 16.99 17.24
CA PHE A 7 5.33 15.70 16.98
C PHE A 7 4.31 14.93 16.15
N ALA A 8 4.59 14.75 14.86
CA ALA A 8 3.75 13.94 14.01
C ALA A 8 3.74 12.53 14.59
N GLN A 9 2.59 12.13 15.14
CA GLN A 9 2.41 10.77 15.63
C GLN A 9 2.25 9.86 14.42
N SER A 10 2.87 8.69 14.43
CA SER A 10 2.54 7.67 13.45
C SER A 10 1.13 7.15 13.75
N VAL A 11 0.25 7.21 12.75
CA VAL A 11 -1.16 6.82 12.89
C VAL A 11 -1.38 5.54 12.13
N LYS A 12 -1.95 4.52 12.77
CA LYS A 12 -2.49 3.35 12.08
C LYS A 12 -3.81 3.76 11.44
N LEU A 13 -3.93 3.60 10.13
CA LEU A 13 -5.17 3.90 9.42
C LEU A 13 -6.25 2.87 9.74
N THR A 14 -7.49 3.34 9.81
CA THR A 14 -8.70 2.53 9.93
C THR A 14 -9.05 1.87 8.60
N ALA A 15 -9.89 0.82 8.64
CA ALA A 15 -10.38 0.16 7.44
C ALA A 15 -11.01 1.13 6.40
N ALA A 16 -11.77 2.13 6.85
CA ALA A 16 -12.40 3.11 5.98
C ALA A 16 -11.38 4.06 5.32
N GLU A 17 -10.36 4.48 6.07
CA GLU A 17 -9.26 5.30 5.55
C GLU A 17 -8.42 4.51 4.55
N ILE A 18 -8.12 3.24 4.84
CA ILE A 18 -7.40 2.35 3.91
C ILE A 18 -8.21 2.15 2.63
N SER A 19 -9.52 1.88 2.75
CA SER A 19 -10.39 1.74 1.57
C SER A 19 -10.38 3.01 0.71
N THR A 20 -10.52 4.19 1.33
CA THR A 20 -10.48 5.47 0.62
C THR A 20 -9.12 5.73 -0.04
N LEU A 21 -8.03 5.39 0.64
CA LEU A 21 -6.67 5.58 0.16
C LEU A 21 -6.36 4.70 -1.05
N LEU A 22 -6.72 3.42 -1.00
CA LEU A 22 -6.29 2.42 -1.99
C LEU A 22 -7.21 2.39 -3.22
N THR A 23 -8.53 2.47 -3.03
CA THR A 23 -9.50 2.22 -4.11
C THR A 23 -9.26 3.12 -5.33
N GLY A 24 -9.04 2.50 -6.48
CA GLY A 24 -8.80 3.19 -7.76
C GLY A 24 -7.40 3.80 -7.91
N ASN A 25 -6.54 3.69 -6.90
CA ASN A 25 -5.26 4.37 -6.83
C ASN A 25 -4.07 3.42 -6.96
N THR A 26 -2.88 4.00 -7.13
CA THR A 26 -1.63 3.25 -7.32
C THR A 26 -0.61 3.57 -6.23
N ALA A 27 -0.25 2.57 -5.42
CA ALA A 27 0.89 2.68 -4.51
C ALA A 27 2.21 2.59 -5.30
N VAL A 28 3.19 3.41 -4.93
CA VAL A 28 4.54 3.39 -5.48
C VAL A 28 5.57 3.40 -4.37
N GLY A 29 6.61 2.57 -4.50
CA GLY A 29 7.64 2.46 -3.48
C GLY A 29 8.83 1.64 -3.96
N VAL A 30 9.65 1.21 -3.00
CA VAL A 30 10.79 0.32 -3.25
C VAL A 30 10.59 -0.94 -2.41
N TRP A 31 10.63 -2.09 -3.07
CA TRP A 31 10.54 -3.40 -2.44
C TRP A 31 11.81 -4.19 -2.73
N GLU A 32 12.53 -4.61 -1.68
CA GLU A 32 13.81 -5.34 -1.80
C GLU A 32 14.79 -4.69 -2.79
N GLY A 33 14.89 -3.36 -2.75
CA GLY A 33 15.81 -2.58 -3.59
C GLY A 33 15.34 -2.27 -5.00
N ALA A 34 14.15 -2.74 -5.43
CA ALA A 34 13.60 -2.42 -6.75
C ALA A 34 12.34 -1.57 -6.64
N LYS A 35 12.17 -0.60 -7.54
CA LYS A 35 10.94 0.20 -7.59
C LYS A 35 9.76 -0.70 -7.94
N TYR A 36 8.62 -0.46 -7.31
CA TYR A 36 7.36 -1.13 -7.64
C TYR A 36 6.21 -0.13 -7.78
N ARG A 37 5.18 -0.58 -8.47
CA ARG A 37 3.87 0.07 -8.55
C ARG A 37 2.80 -0.98 -8.30
N GLN A 38 1.81 -0.69 -7.48
CA GLN A 38 0.68 -1.58 -7.24
C GLN A 38 -0.63 -0.82 -7.41
N LEU A 39 -1.47 -1.28 -8.33
CA LEU A 39 -2.80 -0.75 -8.58
C LEU A 39 -3.83 -1.52 -7.77
N PHE A 40 -4.79 -0.82 -7.17
CA PHE A 40 -5.92 -1.40 -6.45
C PHE A 40 -7.23 -1.04 -7.16
N ASN A 41 -7.77 -1.94 -7.97
CA ASN A 41 -9.00 -1.69 -8.70
C ASN A 41 -10.22 -1.78 -7.78
N GLU A 42 -11.29 -1.05 -8.12
CA GLU A 42 -12.53 -1.00 -7.34
C GLU A 42 -13.25 -2.35 -7.26
N ASP A 43 -13.00 -3.25 -8.22
CA ASP A 43 -13.58 -4.60 -8.27
C ASP A 43 -12.87 -5.61 -7.35
N GLY A 44 -11.87 -5.18 -6.59
CA GLY A 44 -11.07 -6.05 -5.73
C GLY A 44 -9.91 -6.73 -6.44
N SER A 45 -9.64 -6.45 -7.72
CA SER A 45 -8.43 -6.93 -8.39
C SER A 45 -7.24 -6.01 -8.14
N THR A 46 -6.02 -6.54 -8.10
CA THR A 46 -4.79 -5.77 -7.94
C THR A 46 -3.71 -6.20 -8.93
N ILE A 47 -2.93 -5.23 -9.42
CA ILE A 47 -1.80 -5.46 -10.32
C ILE A 47 -0.53 -4.96 -9.65
N TYR A 48 0.42 -5.85 -9.43
CA TYR A 48 1.74 -5.51 -8.91
C TYR A 48 2.79 -5.54 -10.02
N ALA A 49 3.51 -4.44 -10.20
CA ALA A 49 4.52 -4.25 -11.23
C ALA A 49 5.87 -3.89 -10.60
N LYS A 50 6.90 -4.71 -10.84
CA LYS A 50 8.28 -4.44 -10.41
C LYS A 50 9.10 -3.88 -11.58
N GLU A 51 9.98 -2.92 -11.32
CA GLU A 51 10.87 -2.34 -12.34
C GLU A 51 11.74 -3.43 -12.95
N GLY A 52 11.79 -3.48 -14.29
CA GLY A 52 12.52 -4.52 -15.04
C GLY A 52 11.95 -5.94 -14.91
N GLY A 53 10.82 -6.12 -14.23
CA GLY A 53 10.21 -7.42 -13.96
C GLY A 53 8.87 -7.64 -14.66
N ARG A 54 8.26 -8.80 -14.37
CA ARG A 54 6.88 -9.13 -14.78
C ARG A 54 5.87 -8.47 -13.85
N PHE A 55 4.65 -8.31 -14.37
CA PHE A 55 3.48 -7.97 -13.56
C PHE A 55 2.91 -9.23 -12.91
N LEU A 56 2.38 -9.10 -11.71
CA LEU A 56 1.59 -10.11 -11.01
C LEU A 56 0.15 -9.62 -10.91
N LEU A 57 -0.79 -10.53 -11.11
CA LEU A 57 -2.21 -10.30 -10.88
C LEU A 57 -2.60 -10.97 -9.57
N GLY A 58 -3.41 -10.28 -8.79
CA GLY A 58 -3.96 -10.80 -7.55
C GLY A 58 -5.30 -10.16 -7.22
N GLU A 59 -5.78 -10.47 -6.04
CA GLU A 59 -6.98 -9.89 -5.46
C GLU A 59 -6.61 -9.17 -4.17
N TRP A 60 -7.38 -8.14 -3.83
CA TRP A 60 -7.24 -7.38 -2.61
C TRP A 60 -8.60 -7.14 -1.95
N ARG A 61 -8.57 -6.96 -0.63
CA ARG A 61 -9.73 -6.60 0.17
C ARG A 61 -9.32 -5.86 1.44
N ILE A 62 -10.30 -5.34 2.17
CA ILE A 62 -10.13 -4.77 3.50
C ILE A 62 -10.76 -5.69 4.54
N ASP A 63 -9.97 -6.05 5.56
CA ASP A 63 -10.49 -6.69 6.78
C ASP A 63 -10.84 -5.62 7.80
N ALA A 64 -12.12 -5.27 7.86
CA ALA A 64 -12.62 -4.23 8.75
C ALA A 64 -12.50 -4.56 10.24
N SER A 65 -12.39 -5.85 10.60
CA SER A 65 -12.25 -6.26 12.00
C SER A 65 -10.84 -6.04 12.54
N ARG A 66 -9.86 -5.90 11.64
CA ARG A 66 -8.43 -5.76 11.97
C ARG A 66 -7.80 -4.44 11.51
N ASP A 67 -8.54 -3.65 10.75
CA ASP A 67 -8.03 -2.48 10.01
C ASP A 67 -6.80 -2.86 9.16
N GLU A 68 -6.97 -3.88 8.31
CA GLU A 68 -5.93 -4.42 7.45
C GLU A 68 -6.34 -4.34 5.98
N TYR A 69 -5.38 -3.97 5.13
CA TYR A 69 -5.41 -4.36 3.73
C TYR A 69 -4.95 -5.81 3.64
N GLN A 70 -5.64 -6.62 2.84
CA GLN A 70 -5.26 -8.00 2.55
C GLN A 70 -5.10 -8.22 1.05
N SER A 71 -4.13 -9.03 0.66
CA SER A 71 -3.96 -9.49 -0.71
C SER A 71 -3.72 -10.99 -0.79
N ILE A 72 -4.11 -11.56 -1.93
CA ILE A 72 -3.79 -12.94 -2.30
C ILE A 72 -3.34 -12.96 -3.76
N TRP A 73 -2.29 -13.73 -4.05
CA TRP A 73 -1.71 -13.82 -5.39
C TRP A 73 -2.01 -15.18 -6.02
N ALA A 74 -1.88 -15.26 -7.35
CA ALA A 74 -2.10 -16.51 -8.07
C ALA A 74 -1.20 -17.64 -7.52
N GLY A 75 -1.83 -18.69 -6.99
CA GLY A 75 -1.15 -19.85 -6.40
C GLY A 75 -1.10 -19.84 -4.88
N ASP A 76 -1.41 -18.72 -4.24
CA ASP A 76 -1.53 -18.64 -2.78
C ASP A 76 -2.85 -19.26 -2.30
N VAL A 77 -2.85 -19.78 -1.08
CA VAL A 77 -4.02 -20.40 -0.42
C VAL A 77 -4.55 -19.57 0.75
N GLU A 78 -3.81 -18.55 1.18
CA GLU A 78 -4.15 -17.68 2.30
C GLU A 78 -3.97 -16.22 1.93
N TRP A 79 -4.84 -15.37 2.51
CA TRP A 79 -4.73 -13.93 2.39
C TRP A 79 -3.63 -13.40 3.32
N GLU A 80 -2.73 -12.58 2.79
CA GLU A 80 -1.72 -11.89 3.58
C GLU A 80 -2.23 -10.50 4.00
N GLY A 81 -2.17 -10.20 5.30
CA GLY A 81 -2.66 -8.95 5.89
C GLY A 81 -1.55 -7.96 6.24
N TRP A 82 -1.87 -6.68 6.03
CA TRP A 82 -0.97 -5.55 6.22
C TRP A 82 -1.71 -4.39 6.89
N TYR A 83 -1.09 -3.82 7.92
CA TYR A 83 -1.49 -2.50 8.41
C TYR A 83 -0.93 -1.43 7.49
N VAL A 84 -1.70 -0.36 7.32
CA VAL A 84 -1.22 0.88 6.71
C VAL A 84 -1.03 1.91 7.81
N MET A 85 0.17 2.46 7.88
CA MET A 85 0.46 3.56 8.80
C MET A 85 0.80 4.81 8.01
N GLU A 86 0.44 5.97 8.54
CA GLU A 86 0.84 7.27 8.02
C GLU A 86 1.80 7.97 8.99
N TYR A 87 2.85 8.57 8.45
CA TYR A 87 3.74 9.47 9.17
C TYR A 87 4.20 10.60 8.24
N LEU A 88 3.87 11.85 8.59
CA LEU A 88 4.23 13.05 7.82
C LEU A 88 3.88 12.97 6.32
N GLY A 89 2.69 12.44 5.99
CA GLY A 89 2.22 12.27 4.60
C GLY A 89 2.94 11.18 3.81
N THR A 90 3.74 10.34 4.46
CA THR A 90 4.28 9.10 3.89
C THR A 90 3.56 7.91 4.50
N TYR A 91 3.17 6.95 3.64
CA TYR A 91 2.51 5.75 4.10
C TYR A 91 3.50 4.59 4.22
N PHE A 92 3.17 3.62 5.07
CA PHE A 92 4.02 2.46 5.36
C PHE A 92 3.19 1.20 5.36
N TRP A 93 3.65 0.18 4.63
CA TRP A 93 3.18 -1.19 4.81
C TRP A 93 3.84 -1.78 6.04
N VAL A 94 3.03 -2.28 6.98
CA VAL A 94 3.51 -2.86 8.23
C VAL A 94 2.86 -4.21 8.46
N SER A 95 3.68 -5.23 8.71
CA SER A 95 3.22 -6.56 9.14
C SER A 95 4.11 -7.06 10.27
N LYS A 96 3.76 -8.21 10.87
CA LYS A 96 4.62 -8.83 11.91
C LYS A 96 5.98 -9.30 11.38
N ARG A 97 6.10 -9.48 10.05
CA ARG A 97 7.25 -10.12 9.41
C ARG A 97 8.09 -9.15 8.61
N THR A 98 7.50 -8.04 8.18
CA THR A 98 8.15 -7.07 7.30
C THR A 98 8.34 -5.75 8.02
N PRO A 99 9.58 -5.22 8.09
CA PRO A 99 9.82 -3.88 8.59
C PRO A 99 8.93 -2.84 7.86
N PRO A 100 8.54 -1.75 8.53
CA PRO A 100 7.75 -0.68 7.90
C PRO A 100 8.35 -0.25 6.57
N THR A 101 7.63 -0.52 5.48
CA THR A 101 8.11 -0.27 4.12
C THR A 101 7.40 0.94 3.55
N PRO A 102 8.12 2.05 3.27
CA PRO A 102 7.49 3.29 2.85
C PRO A 102 6.95 3.19 1.42
N PHE A 103 5.84 3.88 1.18
CA PHE A 103 5.27 4.10 -0.13
C PHE A 103 4.57 5.46 -0.22
N LYS A 104 4.27 5.87 -1.45
CA LYS A 104 3.40 7.00 -1.76
C LYS A 104 2.20 6.51 -2.55
N MET A 105 1.07 7.19 -2.40
CA MET A 105 -0.10 6.94 -3.21
C MET A 105 -0.15 7.92 -4.39
N LEU A 106 -0.41 7.41 -5.58
CA LEU A 106 -0.71 8.20 -6.76
C LEU A 106 -2.18 8.02 -7.10
N GLU A 107 -2.86 9.13 -7.41
CA GLU A 107 -4.25 9.09 -7.85
C GLU A 107 -4.40 8.38 -9.21
N GLY A 108 -5.39 7.49 -9.26
CA GLY A 108 -5.76 6.75 -10.46
C GLY A 108 -4.81 5.62 -10.84
N GLN A 109 -5.04 5.06 -12.02
CA GLN A 109 -4.24 4.00 -12.60
C GLN A 109 -2.91 4.53 -13.15
N ARG A 110 -1.80 4.23 -12.46
CA ARG A 110 -0.45 4.73 -12.77
C ARG A 110 0.59 3.62 -12.82
N LEU A 111 0.39 2.59 -13.65
CA LEU A 111 1.31 1.44 -13.73
C LEU A 111 2.58 1.68 -14.58
N SER A 112 2.59 2.70 -15.45
CA SER A 112 3.78 3.04 -16.24
C SER A 112 4.90 3.61 -15.36
N MET A 113 6.08 3.01 -15.42
CA MET A 113 7.29 3.59 -14.83
C MET A 113 7.91 4.57 -15.83
N PRO A 114 8.25 5.80 -15.42
CA PRO A 114 9.07 6.69 -16.25
C PRO A 114 10.38 5.98 -16.62
N LYS A 115 10.82 6.14 -17.87
CA LYS A 115 12.20 5.83 -18.22
C LYS A 115 13.04 6.99 -17.70
N ASP A 116 13.99 6.68 -16.83
CA ASP A 116 15.03 7.61 -16.37
C ASP A 116 15.87 8.11 -17.57
#